data_AF-A0A926BRV8-F1
#
_entry.id   AF-A0A926BRV8-F1
#
_cell.length_a   1.000
_cell.length_b   1.000
_cell.length_c   1.000
_cell.angle_alpha   90.00
_cell.angle_beta   90.00
_cell.angle_gamma   90.00
#
_symmetry.space_group_name_H-M   'P 1'
#
loop_
_entity.id
_entity.type
_entity.pdbx_description
1 polymer ?
#
loop_
_entity_poly.entity_id
_entity_poly.type
_entity_poly.pdbx_seq_one_letter_code
_entity_poly.pdbx_strand_id
1 'polypeptide(L)' 'MRDSKLTIACVLGTRPDAVKMAPVVKEFARFPEHVRQVVISTGQHREMLA' A
#
# COMPACT_ATOMS: atom_id res chain seq x y z
N MET A 1 -3.48 13.86 -20.53
CA MET A 1 -3.41 12.40 -20.73
C MET A 1 -3.58 11.74 -19.37
N ARG A 2 -4.53 10.80 -19.22
CA ARG A 2 -4.59 9.98 -18.01
C ARG A 2 -3.33 9.12 -17.98
N ASP A 3 -2.65 9.09 -16.84
CA ASP A 3 -1.62 8.10 -16.57
C ASP A 3 -2.23 6.72 -16.84
N SER A 4 -1.62 5.92 -17.73
CA SER A 4 -2.13 4.59 -18.10
C SER A 4 -2.03 3.58 -16.95
N LYS A 5 -1.32 3.95 -15.87
CA LYS A 5 -1.11 3.12 -14.68
C LYS A 5 -2.36 3.07 -13.80
N LEU A 6 -2.68 1.87 -13.33
CA LEU A 6 -3.72 1.69 -12.31
C LEU A 6 -3.22 2.26 -10.98
N THR A 7 -3.95 3.23 -10.44
CA THR A 7 -3.62 3.78 -9.12
C THR A 7 -4.31 2.95 -8.04
N ILE A 8 -3.52 2.35 -7.15
CA ILE A 8 -4.02 1.52 -6.05
C ILE A 8 -3.58 2.13 -4.73
N ALA A 9 -4.55 2.45 -3.87
CA ALA A 9 -4.32 2.92 -2.51
C ALA A 9 -4.49 1.75 -1.51
N CYS A 10 -3.42 1.42 -0.78
CA CYS A 10 -3.43 0.46 0.31
C CYS A 10 -3.53 1.23 1.64
N VAL A 11 -4.73 1.27 2.24
CA VAL A 11 -4.99 1.95 3.51
C VAL A 11 -4.90 0.94 4.66
N LEU A 12 -4.00 1.20 5.61
CA LEU A 12 -3.67 0.30 6.72
C LEU A 12 -3.78 1.07 8.04
N GLY A 13 -4.34 0.46 9.08
CA GLY A 13 -4.47 1.12 10.39
C GLY A 13 -3.91 0.32 11.56
N THR A 14 -3.84 -1.01 11.44
CA THR A 14 -3.45 -1.88 12.53
C THR A 14 -2.33 -2.84 12.15
N ARG A 15 -1.64 -3.38 13.15
CA ARG A 15 -0.60 -4.41 12.95
C ARG A 15 -1.11 -5.60 12.11
N PRO A 16 -2.29 -6.20 12.38
CA PRO A 16 -2.84 -7.26 11.52
C PRO A 16 -3.00 -6.85 10.05
N ASP A 17 -3.44 -5.62 9.78
CA ASP A 17 -3.60 -5.12 8.41
C ASP A 17 -2.25 -5.07 7.70
N ALA A 18 -1.25 -4.45 8.34
CA ALA A 18 0.08 -4.32 7.75
C ALA A 18 0.76 -5.67 7.54
N VAL A 19 0.66 -6.61 8.47
CA VAL A 19 1.22 -7.96 8.32
C VAL A 19 0.57 -8.69 7.15
N LYS A 20 -0.76 -8.63 7.01
CA LYS A 20 -1.49 -9.30 5.93
C LYS A 20 -1.30 -8.63 4.58
N MET A 21 -1.14 -7.30 4.57
CA MET A 21 -1.00 -6.52 3.34
C MET A 21 0.44 -6.38 2.85
N ALA A 22 1.45 -6.60 3.71
CA ALA A 22 2.86 -6.58 3.33
C ALA A 22 3.19 -7.40 2.05
N PRO A 23 2.74 -8.66 1.87
CA PRO A 23 3.01 -9.39 0.63
C PRO A 23 2.35 -8.76 -0.60
N VAL A 24 1.12 -8.28 -0.48
CA VAL A 24 0.40 -7.60 -1.59
C VAL A 24 1.12 -6.31 -1.97
N VAL A 25 1.54 -5.53 -0.96
CA VAL A 25 2.28 -4.28 -1.16
C VAL A 25 3.60 -4.55 -1.89
N LYS A 26 4.33 -5.59 -1.50
CA LYS A 26 5.57 -6.01 -2.17
C LYS A 26 5.33 -6.48 -3.60
N GLU A 27 4.21 -7.15 -3.87
CA GLU A 27 3.91 -7.65 -5.21
C GLU A 27 3.61 -6.49 -6.18
N PHE A 28 2.86 -5.47 -5.76
CA PHE A 28 2.61 -4.30 -6.61
C PHE A 28 3.89 -3.55 -6.98
N ALA A 29 4.86 -3.46 -6.07
CA ALA A 29 6.15 -2.82 -6.33
C ALA A 29 6.95 -3.49 -7.46
N ARG A 30 6.63 -4.75 -7.82
CA ARG A 30 7.27 -5.46 -8.94
C ARG A 30 6.74 -5.04 -10.31
N PHE A 31 5.62 -4.31 -10.38
CA PHE A 31 4.97 -3.90 -11.63
C PHE A 31 4.83 -2.37 -11.73
N PRO A 32 5.92 -1.59 -11.63
CA PRO A 32 5.86 -0.11 -11.61
C PRO A 32 5.35 0.50 -12.92
N GLU A 33 5.40 -0.25 -14.04
CA GLU A 33 4.85 0.17 -15.33
C GLU A 33 3.33 0.03 -15.41
N HIS A 34 2.72 -0.76 -14.52
CA HIS A 34 1.29 -1.04 -14.53
C HIS A 34 0.57 -0.43 -13.34
N VAL A 35 1.24 -0.36 -12.18
CA VAL A 35 0.64 0.03 -10.91
C VAL A 35 1.36 1.25 -10.34
N ARG A 36 0.59 2.32 -10.12
CA ARG A 36 0.97 3.41 -9.23
C ARG A 36 0.46 3.07 -7.84
N GLN A 37 1.34 2.54 -7.01
CA GLN A 37 1.00 2.18 -5.64
C GLN A 37 1.10 3.38 -4.70
N VAL A 38 0.12 3.51 -3.80
CA VAL A 38 0.14 4.46 -2.68
C VAL A 38 -0.18 3.69 -1.39
N VAL A 39 0.71 3.73 -0.41
CA VAL A 39 0.46 3.14 0.92
C VAL A 39 0.11 4.27 1.89
N ILE A 40 -1.01 4.12 2.60
CA ILE A 40 -1.53 5.13 3.52
C ILE A 40 -1.69 4.47 4.90
N SER A 41 -1.00 5.01 5.91
CA SER A 41 -1.22 4.64 7.31
C SER A 41 -2.27 5.56 7.91
N THR A 42 -3.28 5.01 8.58
CA THR A 42 -4.23 5.82 9.39
C THR A 42 -3.65 6.18 10.77
N GLY A 43 -2.50 5.61 11.13
CA GLY A 43 -1.85 5.86 12.42
C GLY A 43 -2.61 5.32 13.63
N GLN A 44 -3.55 4.37 13.45
CA GLN A 44 -4.30 3.77 14.56
C GLN A 44 -3.39 2.90 15.46
N HIS A 45 -2.36 2.24 14.92
CA HIS A 45 -1.28 1.61 15.69
C HIS A 45 0.04 2.35 15.46
N ARG A 46 0.29 3.41 16.23
CA ARG A 46 1.48 4.29 16.04
C ARG A 46 2.82 3.59 16.30
N GLU A 47 2.86 2.64 17.23
CA GLU A 47 4.12 2.00 17.64
C GLU A 47 4.77 1.15 16.52
N MET A 48 3.97 0.66 15.57
CA MET A 48 4.45 -0.18 14.47
C MET A 48 4.23 0.43 13.08
N LEU A 49 3.38 1.47 12.95
CA LEU A 49 2.92 2.00 11.66
C LEU A 49 2.99 3.54 11.55
N ALA A 50 3.65 4.23 12.49
CA ALA A 50 3.98 5.64 12.39
C ALA A 50 5.33 5.86 11.70
#